data_AF-A0A6G2QFR9-F1
#
_entry.id   AF-A0A6G2QFR9-F1
#
_cell.length_a   1.000
_cell.length_b   1.000
_cell.length_c   1.000
_cell.angle_alpha   90.00
_cell.angle_beta   90.00
_cell.angle_gamma   90.00
#
_symmetry.space_group_name_H-M   'P 1'
#
loop_
_entity.id
_entity.type
_entity.pdbx_description
1 polymer ?
#
loop_
_entity_poly.entity_id
_entity_poly.type
_entity_poly.pdbx_seq_one_letter_code
_entity_poly.pdbx_strand_id
1 'polypeptide(L)'
;MSPDLPPVVPSVTAELVAALSPRLRKRLDAGVTKLLARPVTRDGDSVRIAVDDDTDVVLHAPGGTVTGADAIHCGCLLAPDCLHRAAAASAAPVADDPPADAPAGTTPTGDEPTAAPETEPADGTAQTDGTGPADGTAPAGIETATDVQRVAARAVFDAAGAVLEAGADGAGAVLQAELLHAAHTARLAGLPRASAAAVSVVTGVRAAR
;
A
#
# COMPACT_ATOMS: atom_id res chain seq x y z
N MET A 1 -2.50 -25.17 8.10
CA MET A 1 -3.39 -24.12 8.63
C MET A 1 -2.51 -22.97 9.03
N SER A 2 -2.68 -21.80 8.41
CA SER A 2 -1.95 -20.61 8.83
C SER A 2 -2.39 -20.23 10.25
N PRO A 3 -1.47 -19.85 11.14
CA PRO A 3 -1.83 -19.34 12.45
C PRO A 3 -2.73 -18.13 12.30
N ASP A 4 -3.73 -18.03 13.17
CA ASP A 4 -4.66 -16.90 13.26
C ASP A 4 -3.93 -15.66 13.82
N LEU A 5 -3.00 -15.13 13.02
CA LEU A 5 -2.22 -13.93 13.32
C LEU A 5 -3.04 -12.68 12.97
N PRO A 6 -2.95 -11.60 13.76
CA PRO A 6 -3.59 -10.35 13.41
C PRO A 6 -2.99 -9.79 12.11
N PRO A 7 -3.78 -9.15 11.24
CA PRO A 7 -3.27 -8.42 10.10
C PRO A 7 -2.21 -7.39 10.50
N VAL A 8 -1.20 -7.21 9.65
CA VAL A 8 -0.10 -6.26 9.83
C VAL A 8 -0.11 -5.27 8.68
N VAL A 9 -0.03 -3.97 8.97
CA VAL A 9 0.02 -2.95 7.91
C VAL A 9 1.28 -3.11 7.02
N PRO A 10 1.20 -2.79 5.72
CA PRO A 10 2.30 -2.98 4.78
C PRO A 10 3.65 -2.41 5.24
N SER A 11 3.64 -1.18 5.78
CA SER A 11 4.85 -0.47 6.22
C SER A 11 5.59 -1.18 7.34
N VAL A 12 4.88 -1.82 8.28
CA VAL A 12 5.49 -2.52 9.42
C VAL A 12 6.28 -3.74 8.96
N THR A 13 5.73 -4.53 8.02
CA THR A 13 6.46 -5.68 7.47
C THR A 13 7.71 -5.21 6.72
N ALA A 14 7.58 -4.17 5.89
CA ALA A 14 8.69 -3.58 5.17
C ALA A 14 9.81 -3.09 6.10
N GLU A 15 9.47 -2.35 7.14
CA GLU A 15 10.41 -1.81 8.13
C GLU A 15 11.18 -2.92 8.84
N LEU A 16 10.47 -3.93 9.35
CA LEU A 16 11.09 -5.03 10.10
C LEU A 16 12.05 -5.86 9.24
N VAL A 17 11.72 -6.08 7.97
CA VAL A 17 12.61 -6.81 7.04
C VAL A 17 13.80 -5.95 6.63
N ALA A 18 13.62 -4.65 6.42
CA ALA A 18 14.69 -3.72 6.07
C ALA A 18 15.74 -3.59 7.18
N ALA A 19 15.31 -3.65 8.45
CA ALA A 19 16.20 -3.57 9.62
C ALA A 19 17.11 -4.80 9.78
N LEU A 20 16.80 -5.93 9.13
CA LEU A 20 17.61 -7.14 9.23
C LEU A 20 18.99 -6.97 8.57
N SER A 21 20.01 -7.53 9.23
CA SER A 21 21.31 -7.74 8.58
C SER A 21 21.18 -8.65 7.34
N PRO A 22 22.11 -8.56 6.36
CA PRO A 22 22.08 -9.40 5.16
C PRO A 22 22.04 -10.91 5.47
N ARG A 23 22.73 -11.32 6.54
CA ARG A 23 22.75 -12.71 6.99
C ARG A 23 21.38 -13.18 7.48
N LEU A 24 20.63 -12.32 8.17
CA LEU A 24 19.29 -12.64 8.65
C LEU A 24 18.25 -12.60 7.53
N ARG A 25 18.34 -11.63 6.60
CA ARG A 25 17.48 -11.59 5.41
C ARG A 25 17.55 -12.88 4.60
N LYS A 26 18.76 -13.42 4.38
CA LYS A 26 18.95 -14.71 3.70
C LYS A 26 18.24 -15.89 4.38
N ARG A 27 17.94 -15.77 5.68
CA ARG A 27 17.29 -16.83 6.48
C ARG A 27 15.80 -16.58 6.69
N LEU A 28 15.24 -15.49 6.16
CA LEU A 28 13.89 -15.05 6.48
C LEU A 28 12.83 -16.08 6.12
N ASP A 29 12.81 -16.60 4.89
CA ASP A 29 11.82 -17.61 4.48
C ASP A 29 11.85 -18.86 5.35
N ALA A 30 13.05 -19.38 5.63
CA ALA A 30 13.20 -20.51 6.55
C ALA A 30 12.77 -20.16 7.99
N GLY A 31 12.96 -18.90 8.40
CA GLY A 31 12.47 -18.37 9.67
C GLY A 31 10.94 -18.34 9.74
N VAL A 32 10.28 -17.87 8.68
CA VAL A 32 8.83 -17.86 8.52
C VAL A 32 8.28 -19.29 8.64
N THR A 33 8.80 -20.24 7.85
CA THR A 33 8.36 -21.65 7.90
C THR A 33 8.52 -22.24 9.30
N LYS A 34 9.64 -21.98 9.97
CA LYS A 34 9.88 -22.48 11.33
C LYS A 34 8.94 -21.86 12.36
N LEU A 35 8.68 -20.56 12.26
CA LEU A 35 7.81 -19.83 13.18
C LEU A 35 6.36 -20.30 13.04
N LEU A 36 5.89 -20.54 11.81
CA LEU A 36 4.56 -21.06 11.51
C LEU A 36 4.31 -22.46 12.09
N ALA A 37 5.36 -23.23 12.35
CA ALA A 37 5.27 -24.56 12.98
C ALA A 37 5.24 -24.50 14.51
N ARG A 38 5.29 -23.31 15.12
CA ARG A 38 5.32 -23.14 16.58
C ARG A 38 3.92 -23.02 17.18
N PRO A 39 3.76 -23.36 18.47
CA PRO A 39 2.54 -23.10 19.20
C PRO A 39 2.20 -21.61 19.22
N VAL A 40 0.92 -21.30 18.99
CA VAL A 40 0.37 -19.95 19.02
C VAL A 40 -0.73 -19.88 20.06
N THR A 41 -0.68 -18.87 20.91
CA THR A 41 -1.73 -18.57 21.90
C THR A 41 -2.26 -17.16 21.68
N ARG A 42 -3.58 -16.99 21.84
CA ARG A 42 -4.27 -15.71 21.70
C ARG A 42 -4.87 -15.31 23.04
N ASP A 43 -4.62 -14.07 23.43
CA ASP A 43 -5.14 -13.47 24.65
C ASP A 43 -5.60 -12.04 24.33
N GLY A 44 -6.92 -11.85 24.19
CA GLY A 44 -7.52 -10.60 23.76
C GLY A 44 -6.90 -10.07 22.46
N ASP A 45 -6.33 -8.86 22.55
CA ASP A 45 -5.67 -8.15 21.45
C ASP A 45 -4.19 -8.55 21.23
N SER A 46 -3.73 -9.62 21.86
CA SER A 46 -2.35 -10.09 21.75
C SER A 46 -2.28 -11.53 21.26
N VAL A 47 -1.33 -11.80 20.35
CA VAL A 47 -0.99 -13.14 19.90
C VAL A 47 0.46 -13.43 20.24
N ARG A 48 0.70 -14.55 20.92
CA ARG A 48 2.03 -15.01 21.33
C ARG A 48 2.42 -16.27 20.57
N ILE A 49 3.67 -16.33 20.12
CA ILE A 49 4.28 -17.46 19.41
C ILE A 49 5.53 -17.88 20.19
N ALA A 50 5.58 -19.13 20.64
CA ALA A 50 6.73 -19.68 21.35
C ALA A 50 7.85 -20.06 20.36
N VAL A 51 8.92 -19.26 20.29
CA VAL A 51 10.06 -19.50 19.41
C VAL A 51 10.89 -20.69 19.91
N ASP A 52 11.13 -20.71 21.22
CA ASP A 52 11.75 -21.76 22.03
C ASP A 52 11.22 -21.68 23.47
N ASP A 53 11.84 -22.41 24.41
CA ASP A 53 11.34 -22.53 25.79
C ASP A 53 11.41 -21.23 26.59
N ASP A 54 12.32 -20.31 26.23
CA ASP A 54 12.56 -19.05 26.95
C ASP A 54 12.24 -17.80 26.11
N THR A 55 11.92 -17.98 24.82
CA THR A 55 11.73 -16.89 23.86
C THR A 55 10.36 -16.92 23.24
N ASP A 56 9.64 -15.80 23.39
CA ASP A 56 8.39 -15.55 22.69
C ASP A 56 8.51 -14.39 21.70
N VAL A 57 7.70 -14.46 20.64
CA VAL A 57 7.28 -13.29 19.85
C VAL A 57 5.85 -12.97 20.21
N VAL A 58 5.56 -11.70 20.47
CA VAL A 58 4.22 -11.20 20.79
C VAL A 58 3.84 -10.13 19.78
N LEU A 59 2.69 -10.29 19.13
CA LEU A 59 2.06 -9.30 18.27
C LEU A 59 0.91 -8.68 19.05
N HIS A 60 0.97 -7.36 19.27
CA HIS A 60 -0.10 -6.59 19.88
C HIS A 60 -0.88 -5.84 18.80
N ALA A 61 -2.19 -6.06 18.74
CA ALA A 61 -3.06 -5.54 17.70
C ALA A 61 -4.33 -4.93 18.31
N PRO A 62 -4.21 -3.82 19.08
CA PRO A 62 -5.38 -3.12 19.60
C PRO A 62 -6.23 -2.63 18.42
N GLY A 63 -7.52 -2.97 18.42
CA GLY A 63 -8.39 -2.72 17.27
C GLY A 63 -8.26 -3.73 16.11
N GLY A 64 -7.56 -4.84 16.34
CA GLY A 64 -7.51 -5.99 15.42
C GLY A 64 -6.46 -5.91 14.32
N THR A 65 -5.57 -4.90 14.31
CA THR A 65 -4.48 -4.77 13.33
C THR A 65 -3.21 -4.26 14.01
N VAL A 66 -2.05 -4.79 13.61
CA VAL A 66 -0.74 -4.29 14.02
C VAL A 66 -0.36 -3.12 13.11
N THR A 67 -0.31 -1.91 13.70
CA THR A 67 -0.04 -0.67 12.96
C THR A 67 1.36 -0.09 13.18
N GLY A 68 2.12 -0.62 14.14
CA GLY A 68 3.48 -0.17 14.48
C GLY A 68 4.47 -1.32 14.59
N ALA A 69 5.73 -1.06 14.25
CA ALA A 69 6.79 -2.08 14.37
C ALA A 69 7.07 -2.43 15.83
N ASP A 70 7.02 -1.44 16.72
CA ASP A 70 7.14 -1.60 18.16
C ASP A 70 6.06 -2.52 18.74
N ALA A 71 4.86 -2.57 18.16
CA ALA A 71 3.79 -3.48 18.59
C ALA A 71 4.08 -4.98 18.34
N ILE A 72 5.17 -5.33 17.65
CA ILE A 72 5.70 -6.69 17.58
C ILE A 72 6.94 -6.76 18.46
N HIS A 73 6.86 -7.50 19.57
CA HIS A 73 7.96 -7.67 20.51
C HIS A 73 8.54 -9.09 20.42
N CYS A 74 9.85 -9.23 20.62
CA CYS A 74 10.48 -10.53 20.78
C CYS A 74 11.47 -10.49 21.94
N GLY A 75 11.44 -11.53 22.78
CA GLY A 75 12.34 -11.65 23.94
C GLY A 75 13.77 -12.11 23.60
N CYS A 76 14.09 -12.36 22.33
CA CYS A 76 15.40 -12.90 21.97
C CYS A 76 16.51 -11.84 22.09
N LEU A 77 17.76 -12.29 22.27
CA LEU A 77 18.94 -11.43 22.41
C LEU A 77 19.27 -10.55 21.19
N LEU A 78 18.66 -10.82 20.03
CA LEU A 78 18.84 -10.02 18.81
C LEU A 78 17.76 -8.94 18.63
N ALA A 79 16.82 -8.82 19.57
CA ALA A 79 15.83 -7.76 19.51
C ALA A 79 16.50 -6.37 19.61
N PRO A 80 15.98 -5.35 18.92
CA PRO A 80 14.78 -5.36 18.10
C PRO A 80 14.99 -5.96 16.69
N ASP A 81 16.20 -5.97 16.13
CA ASP A 81 16.42 -6.34 14.72
C ASP A 81 16.58 -7.85 14.49
N CYS A 82 15.64 -8.63 15.04
CA CYS A 82 15.69 -10.07 15.04
C CYS A 82 14.87 -10.71 13.91
N LEU A 83 15.31 -11.91 13.49
CA LEU A 83 14.62 -12.73 12.51
C LEU A 83 13.15 -13.01 12.88
N HIS A 84 12.86 -13.18 14.17
CA HIS A 84 11.55 -13.65 14.63
C HIS A 84 10.45 -12.59 14.46
N ARG A 85 10.74 -11.31 14.74
CA ARG A 85 9.79 -10.20 14.50
C ARG A 85 9.46 -10.08 13.02
N ALA A 86 10.49 -10.06 12.17
CA ALA A 86 10.33 -9.99 10.73
C ALA A 86 9.58 -11.21 10.16
N ALA A 87 9.87 -12.41 10.69
CA ALA A 87 9.16 -13.63 10.30
C ALA A 87 7.68 -13.60 10.72
N ALA A 88 7.37 -13.10 11.92
CA ALA A 88 5.99 -12.94 12.38
C ALA A 88 5.20 -11.98 11.49
N ALA A 89 5.76 -10.81 11.17
CA ALA A 89 5.12 -9.84 10.28
C ALA A 89 4.96 -10.39 8.84
N SER A 90 5.96 -11.12 8.35
CA SER A 90 5.92 -11.73 7.01
C SER A 90 4.90 -12.88 6.92
N ALA A 91 4.63 -13.56 8.03
CA ALA A 91 3.66 -14.65 8.14
C ALA A 91 2.21 -14.15 8.31
N ALA A 92 2.03 -12.97 8.90
CA ALA A 92 0.72 -12.40 9.18
C ALA A 92 -0.02 -11.98 7.89
N PRO A 93 -1.36 -11.95 7.87
CA PRO A 93 -2.10 -11.32 6.79
C PRO A 93 -1.67 -9.86 6.58
N VAL A 94 -1.70 -9.38 5.34
CA VAL A 94 -1.49 -7.95 5.08
C VAL A 94 -2.80 -7.23 5.41
N ALA A 95 -2.73 -6.20 6.25
CA ALA A 95 -3.91 -5.37 6.51
C ALA A 95 -4.27 -4.56 5.27
N ASP A 96 -5.57 -4.42 5.01
CA ASP A 96 -6.06 -3.43 4.06
C ASP A 96 -5.77 -2.03 4.63
N ASP A 97 -5.19 -1.15 3.82
CA ASP A 97 -5.09 0.24 4.23
C ASP A 97 -6.51 0.83 4.35
N PRO A 98 -6.81 1.60 5.40
CA PRO A 98 -8.07 2.34 5.44
C PRO A 98 -8.19 3.23 4.20
N PRO A 99 -9.41 3.41 3.65
CA PRO A 99 -9.62 4.25 2.49
C PRO A 99 -9.04 5.64 2.75
N ALA A 100 -8.27 6.15 1.78
CA ALA A 100 -7.90 7.57 1.80
C ALA A 100 -9.19 8.36 1.62
N ASP A 101 -9.56 9.18 2.60
CA ASP A 101 -10.69 10.08 2.45
C ASP A 101 -10.54 10.87 1.16
N ALA A 102 -11.43 10.60 0.20
CA ALA A 102 -11.51 11.37 -1.03
C ALA A 102 -11.98 12.79 -0.66
N PRO A 103 -11.43 13.86 -1.26
CA PRO A 103 -12.03 15.18 -1.09
C PRO A 103 -13.45 15.11 -1.64
N ALA A 104 -14.43 15.52 -0.83
CA ALA A 104 -15.83 15.54 -1.18
C ALA A 104 -16.01 16.28 -2.52
N GLY A 105 -16.38 15.55 -3.56
CA GLY A 105 -16.68 16.12 -4.86
C GLY A 105 -17.86 17.09 -4.76
N THR A 106 -17.64 18.35 -5.09
CA THR A 106 -18.70 19.28 -5.47
C THR A 106 -19.39 18.75 -6.72
N THR A 107 -20.62 18.28 -6.57
CA THR A 107 -21.53 17.96 -7.67
C THR A 107 -21.83 19.21 -8.49
N PRO A 108 -21.61 19.25 -9.80
CA PRO A 108 -22.27 20.21 -10.67
C PRO A 108 -23.69 19.70 -10.92
N THR A 109 -24.68 20.47 -10.47
CA THR A 109 -26.07 20.35 -10.93
C THR A 109 -26.09 20.53 -12.44
N GLY A 110 -26.55 19.52 -13.16
CA GLY A 110 -26.91 19.64 -14.56
C GLY A 110 -28.20 20.44 -14.71
N ASP A 111 -28.29 21.22 -15.77
CA ASP A 111 -29.53 21.40 -16.51
C ASP A 111 -29.21 21.58 -17.99
N GLU A 112 -29.93 20.83 -18.82
CA GLU A 112 -29.76 20.70 -20.27
C GLU A 112 -30.85 21.53 -21.00
N PRO A 113 -30.96 21.55 -22.35
CA PRO A 113 -31.15 22.77 -23.13
C PRO A 113 -32.59 22.98 -23.63
N THR A 114 -32.97 24.23 -23.91
CA THR A 114 -34.23 24.54 -24.64
C THR A 114 -33.93 25.13 -26.01
N ALA A 115 -34.54 24.49 -27.01
CA ALA A 115 -34.44 24.75 -28.44
C ALA A 115 -35.23 25.99 -28.93
N ALA A 116 -34.78 26.58 -30.03
CA ALA A 116 -35.53 27.47 -30.92
C ALA A 116 -36.23 26.65 -32.04
N PRO A 117 -37.16 27.22 -32.84
CA PRO A 117 -36.72 27.95 -34.04
C PRO A 117 -37.55 29.17 -34.53
N GLU A 118 -36.83 30.06 -35.22
CA GLU A 118 -37.10 30.83 -36.46
C GLU A 118 -38.36 31.71 -36.66
N THR A 119 -38.14 32.99 -37.01
CA THR A 119 -38.58 33.65 -38.28
C THR A 119 -37.84 35.01 -38.50
N GLU A 120 -37.19 35.17 -39.65
CA GLU A 120 -36.50 36.36 -40.23
C GLU A 120 -37.47 37.31 -41.00
N PRO A 121 -37.06 38.42 -41.67
CA PRO A 121 -35.97 39.38 -41.44
C PRO A 121 -36.40 40.86 -41.66
N ALA A 122 -35.60 41.85 -41.22
CA ALA A 122 -35.51 43.17 -41.87
C ALA A 122 -34.24 43.95 -41.47
N ASP A 123 -33.36 44.07 -42.46
CA ASP A 123 -32.41 45.13 -42.83
C ASP A 123 -31.99 46.23 -41.83
N GLY A 124 -30.66 46.45 -41.73
CA GLY A 124 -30.07 47.59 -41.03
C GLY A 124 -28.55 47.47 -40.84
N THR A 125 -27.79 48.03 -41.78
CA THR A 125 -26.32 48.14 -41.80
C THR A 125 -25.75 49.03 -40.68
N ALA A 126 -24.70 48.57 -39.99
CA ALA A 126 -23.50 49.35 -39.62
C ALA A 126 -22.48 48.50 -38.81
N GLN A 127 -21.22 48.49 -39.27
CA GLN A 127 -20.03 48.01 -38.55
C GLN A 127 -19.64 48.95 -37.40
N THR A 128 -19.11 48.41 -36.30
CA THR A 128 -17.81 48.81 -35.69
C THR A 128 -17.46 47.94 -34.47
N ASP A 129 -16.16 47.69 -34.34
CA ASP A 129 -15.43 46.87 -33.37
C ASP A 129 -15.65 47.20 -31.87
N GLY A 130 -15.36 46.24 -31.00
CA GLY A 130 -14.89 46.56 -29.64
C GLY A 130 -15.22 45.57 -28.52
N THR A 131 -14.37 44.54 -28.37
CA THR A 131 -13.90 43.99 -27.08
C THR A 131 -14.96 43.53 -26.06
N GLY A 132 -15.45 42.30 -26.24
CA GLY A 132 -15.96 41.51 -25.11
C GLY A 132 -14.80 40.94 -24.29
N PRO A 133 -14.87 40.88 -22.94
CA PRO A 133 -13.87 40.17 -22.16
C PRO A 133 -13.93 38.69 -22.54
N ALA A 134 -12.86 38.20 -23.16
CA ALA A 134 -12.68 36.77 -23.36
C ALA A 134 -12.63 36.12 -21.97
N ASP A 135 -13.66 35.33 -21.68
CA ASP A 135 -13.64 34.35 -20.60
C ASP A 135 -12.44 33.43 -20.87
N GLY A 136 -11.34 33.76 -20.19
CA GLY A 136 -10.12 32.97 -20.19
C GLY A 136 -10.36 31.71 -19.39
N THR A 137 -11.12 30.77 -19.93
CA THR A 137 -10.98 29.37 -19.54
C THR A 137 -9.59 28.95 -20.03
N ALA A 138 -8.60 29.14 -19.16
CA ALA A 138 -7.29 28.56 -19.35
C ALA A 138 -7.50 27.07 -19.66
N PRO A 139 -6.90 26.52 -20.73
CA PRO A 139 -6.99 25.10 -20.97
C PRO A 139 -6.50 24.39 -19.72
N ALA A 140 -7.31 23.48 -19.17
CA ALA A 140 -6.92 22.62 -18.07
C ALA A 140 -5.58 22.00 -18.46
N GLY A 141 -4.51 22.49 -17.85
CA GLY A 141 -3.15 22.06 -18.17
C GLY A 141 -3.09 20.55 -18.02
N ILE A 142 -2.36 19.88 -18.92
CA ILE A 142 -2.10 18.45 -18.79
C ILE A 142 -1.52 18.25 -17.40
N GLU A 143 -2.26 17.55 -16.53
CA GLU A 143 -1.81 17.27 -15.17
C GLU A 143 -0.61 16.34 -15.28
N THR A 144 0.58 16.91 -15.09
CA THR A 144 1.83 16.17 -15.20
C THR A 144 2.19 15.60 -13.83
N ALA A 145 2.62 14.33 -13.82
CA ALA A 145 3.07 13.71 -12.58
C ALA A 145 4.20 14.52 -11.92
N THR A 146 4.23 14.58 -10.60
CA THR A 146 5.34 15.19 -9.85
C THR A 146 6.57 14.29 -9.87
N ASP A 147 7.75 14.83 -9.52
CA ASP A 147 8.97 14.01 -9.37
C ASP A 147 8.80 12.91 -8.32
N VAL A 148 8.13 13.22 -7.20
CA VAL A 148 7.84 12.27 -6.12
C VAL A 148 6.96 11.12 -6.65
N GLN A 149 5.92 11.44 -7.42
CA GLN A 149 5.07 10.42 -8.05
C GLN A 149 5.84 9.56 -9.06
N ARG A 150 6.72 10.16 -9.88
CA ARG A 150 7.57 9.42 -10.82
C ARG A 150 8.49 8.43 -10.11
N VAL A 151 9.16 8.87 -9.04
CA VAL A 151 10.06 8.02 -8.24
C VAL A 151 9.27 6.88 -7.59
N ALA A 152 8.12 7.17 -6.99
CA ALA A 152 7.30 6.16 -6.34
C ALA A 152 6.72 5.14 -7.34
N ALA A 153 6.22 5.60 -8.49
CA ALA A 153 5.74 4.72 -9.56
C ALA A 153 6.87 3.82 -10.11
N ARG A 154 8.09 4.37 -10.22
CA ARG A 154 9.25 3.61 -10.65
C ARG A 154 9.64 2.53 -9.63
N ALA A 155 9.63 2.86 -8.34
CA ALA A 155 9.90 1.90 -7.28
C ALA A 155 8.90 0.72 -7.29
N VAL A 156 7.60 1.01 -7.49
CA VAL A 156 6.58 -0.05 -7.65
C VAL A 156 6.85 -0.89 -8.89
N PHE A 157 7.19 -0.26 -10.02
CA PHE A 157 7.51 -0.98 -11.26
C PHE A 157 8.71 -1.93 -11.08
N ASP A 158 9.82 -1.44 -10.52
CA ASP A 158 11.02 -2.24 -10.34
C ASP A 158 10.78 -3.40 -9.34
N ALA A 159 10.08 -3.14 -8.22
CA ALA A 159 9.74 -4.17 -7.24
C ALA A 159 8.78 -5.24 -7.80
N ALA A 160 7.76 -4.81 -8.56
CA ALA A 160 6.85 -5.73 -9.23
C ALA A 160 7.57 -6.57 -10.30
N GLY A 161 8.51 -5.96 -11.04
CA GLY A 161 9.39 -6.66 -11.98
C GLY A 161 10.18 -7.78 -11.30
N ALA A 162 10.80 -7.50 -10.15
CA ALA A 162 11.53 -8.52 -9.38
C ALA A 162 10.63 -9.68 -8.91
N VAL A 163 9.40 -9.40 -8.51
CA VAL A 163 8.41 -10.44 -8.16
C VAL A 163 8.03 -11.28 -9.38
N LEU A 164 7.83 -10.67 -10.55
CA LEU A 164 7.52 -11.39 -11.79
C LEU A 164 8.69 -12.27 -12.26
N GLU A 165 9.92 -11.77 -12.16
CA GLU A 165 11.14 -12.53 -12.50
C GLU A 165 11.33 -13.75 -11.59
N ALA A 166 11.03 -13.59 -10.29
CA ALA A 166 11.15 -14.67 -9.32
C ALA A 166 10.00 -15.69 -9.42
N GLY A 167 8.81 -15.27 -9.86
CA GLY A 167 7.60 -16.07 -9.87
C GLY A 167 7.02 -16.31 -8.47
N ALA A 168 5.85 -16.96 -8.39
CA ALA A 168 5.14 -17.16 -7.11
C ALA A 168 5.98 -17.96 -6.09
N ASP A 169 6.64 -19.04 -6.52
CA ASP A 169 7.47 -19.87 -5.62
C ASP A 169 8.74 -19.13 -5.16
N GLY A 170 9.33 -18.31 -6.04
CA GLY A 170 10.58 -17.58 -5.80
C GLY A 170 10.40 -16.22 -5.12
N ALA A 171 9.19 -15.66 -5.08
CA ALA A 171 8.86 -14.41 -4.42
C ALA A 171 8.81 -14.58 -2.89
N GLY A 172 9.97 -14.82 -2.29
CA GLY A 172 10.16 -14.95 -0.85
C GLY A 172 9.87 -13.66 -0.08
N ALA A 173 9.92 -13.76 1.25
CA ALA A 173 9.51 -12.69 2.17
C ALA A 173 10.25 -11.36 1.96
N VAL A 174 11.49 -11.38 1.48
CA VAL A 174 12.27 -10.15 1.19
C VAL A 174 11.68 -9.40 0.00
N LEU A 175 11.41 -10.07 -1.12
CA LEU A 175 10.82 -9.45 -2.31
C LEU A 175 9.40 -8.93 -2.02
N GLN A 176 8.63 -9.67 -1.22
CA GLN A 176 7.32 -9.21 -0.75
C GLN A 176 7.43 -7.94 0.10
N ALA A 177 8.39 -7.89 1.03
CA ALA A 177 8.60 -6.71 1.88
C ALA A 177 9.06 -5.49 1.07
N GLU A 178 9.89 -5.68 0.04
CA GLU A 178 10.27 -4.60 -0.90
C GLU A 178 9.06 -4.07 -1.67
N LEU A 179 8.18 -4.95 -2.15
CA LEU A 179 6.94 -4.53 -2.81
C LEU A 179 5.97 -3.81 -1.85
N LEU A 180 5.86 -4.25 -0.59
CA LEU A 180 5.08 -3.55 0.45
C LEU A 180 5.68 -2.17 0.77
N HIS A 181 7.01 -2.04 0.78
CA HIS A 181 7.68 -0.75 0.94
C HIS A 181 7.36 0.20 -0.23
N ALA A 182 7.42 -0.30 -1.46
CA ALA A 182 7.06 0.46 -2.64
C ALA A 182 5.58 0.87 -2.63
N ALA A 183 4.68 -0.02 -2.17
CA ALA A 183 3.26 0.28 -1.98
C ALA A 183 3.06 1.46 -1.01
N HIS A 184 3.68 1.39 0.18
CA HIS A 184 3.62 2.47 1.15
C HIS A 184 4.17 3.80 0.60
N THR A 185 5.30 3.76 -0.10
CA THR A 185 5.88 4.94 -0.76
C THR A 185 4.94 5.52 -1.81
N ALA A 186 4.29 4.69 -2.62
CA ALA A 186 3.28 5.11 -3.59
C ALA A 186 2.08 5.75 -2.90
N ARG A 187 1.64 5.24 -1.75
CA ARG A 187 0.57 5.85 -0.95
C ARG A 187 0.94 7.25 -0.48
N LEU A 188 2.13 7.42 0.10
CA LEU A 188 2.63 8.73 0.54
C LEU A 188 2.78 9.72 -0.62
N ALA A 189 3.06 9.23 -1.82
CA ALA A 189 3.13 10.02 -3.05
C ALA A 189 1.76 10.33 -3.69
N GLY A 190 0.64 9.93 -3.08
CA GLY A 190 -0.70 10.14 -3.61
C GLY A 190 -1.07 9.23 -4.79
N LEU A 191 -0.49 8.02 -4.85
CA LEU A 191 -0.77 7.00 -5.86
C LEU A 191 -1.52 5.79 -5.25
N PRO A 192 -2.75 5.97 -4.75
CA PRO A 192 -3.46 4.93 -4.00
C PRO A 192 -3.76 3.67 -4.81
N ARG A 193 -3.99 3.80 -6.13
CA ARG A 193 -4.22 2.64 -7.01
C ARG A 193 -2.97 1.78 -7.15
N ALA A 194 -1.79 2.39 -7.28
CA ALA A 194 -0.53 1.66 -7.34
C ALA A 194 -0.23 0.96 -6.02
N SER A 195 -0.46 1.64 -4.89
CA SER A 195 -0.35 1.05 -3.55
C SER A 195 -1.26 -0.17 -3.38
N ALA A 196 -2.56 -0.02 -3.67
CA ALA A 196 -3.54 -1.10 -3.54
C ALA A 196 -3.22 -2.29 -4.46
N ALA A 197 -2.79 -2.04 -5.70
CA ALA A 197 -2.39 -3.09 -6.62
C ALA A 197 -1.16 -3.87 -6.10
N ALA A 198 -0.14 -3.17 -5.58
CA ALA A 198 1.04 -3.80 -5.00
C ALA A 198 0.69 -4.68 -3.77
N VAL A 199 -0.17 -4.19 -2.87
CA VAL A 199 -0.68 -4.98 -1.73
C VAL A 199 -1.45 -6.22 -2.22
N SER A 200 -2.34 -6.05 -3.19
CA SER A 200 -3.11 -7.16 -3.77
C SER A 200 -2.20 -8.23 -4.38
N VAL A 201 -1.12 -7.84 -5.07
CA VAL A 201 -0.11 -8.78 -5.59
C VAL A 201 0.56 -9.55 -4.46
N VAL A 202 0.98 -8.89 -3.38
CA VAL A 202 1.61 -9.58 -2.22
C VAL A 202 0.63 -10.57 -1.58
N THR A 203 -0.62 -10.17 -1.38
CA THR A 203 -1.68 -11.05 -0.86
C THR A 203 -1.88 -12.27 -1.76
N GLY A 204 -1.93 -12.08 -3.08
CA GLY A 204 -2.03 -13.17 -4.06
C GLY A 204 -0.83 -14.11 -4.05
N VAL A 205 0.39 -13.56 -4.00
CA VAL A 205 1.63 -14.35 -3.90
C VAL A 205 1.65 -15.18 -2.61
N ARG A 206 1.26 -14.60 -1.47
CA ARG A 206 1.19 -15.33 -0.20
C ARG A 206 0.17 -16.46 -0.24
N ALA A 207 -0.98 -16.25 -0.89
CA ALA A 207 -2.00 -17.28 -1.03
C ALA A 207 -1.58 -18.45 -1.95
N ALA A 208 -0.61 -18.23 -2.83
CA ALA A 208 -0.11 -19.24 -3.76
C ALA A 208 1.04 -20.10 -3.20
N ARG A 209 1.57 -19.78 -2.01
CA ARG A 209 2.72 -20.45 -1.37
C ARG A 209 2.30 -21.23 -0.13
#